data_AF-A0A4Z2GES9-F1
#
_entry.id   AF-A0A4Z2GES9-F1
#
_cell.length_a   1.000
_cell.length_b   1.000
_cell.length_c   1.000
_cell.angle_alpha   90.00
_cell.angle_beta   90.00
_cell.angle_gamma   90.00
#
_symmetry.space_group_name_H-M   'P 1'
#
loop_
_entity.id
_entity.type
_entity.pdbx_description
1 polymer ?
#
loop_
_entity_poly.entity_id
_entity_poly.type
_entity_poly.pdbx_seq_one_letter_code
_entity_poly.pdbx_strand_id
1 'polypeptide(L)'
;MKPEHQDLVLRACGASSLRVGAKIQTLWSGYGEIVRLHLEGCDRPSVVVKHVKLPAAAEHPVGWNTDRSHARKVRSYQVETHWYQNYSTDRSCRTPVCLEACSQGDETLIVLEDLDVAGPV
;
A
#
# COMPACT_ATOMS: atom_id res chain seq x y z
N MET A 1 3.29 1.84 -11.03
CA MET A 1 1.89 2.12 -10.62
C MET A 1 1.05 2.41 -11.86
N LYS A 2 -0.16 1.86 -11.95
CA LYS A 2 -1.08 2.07 -13.09
C LYS A 2 -1.88 3.37 -12.93
N PRO A 3 -2.45 3.95 -14.01
CA PRO A 3 -3.25 5.16 -13.94
C PRO A 3 -4.42 5.07 -12.94
N GLU A 4 -5.10 3.93 -12.86
CA GLU A 4 -6.22 3.77 -11.92
C GLU A 4 -5.84 3.94 -10.44
N HIS A 5 -4.62 3.53 -10.07
CA HIS A 5 -4.09 3.70 -8.72
C HIS A 5 -3.66 5.15 -8.48
N GLN A 6 -3.16 5.83 -9.51
CA GLN A 6 -2.84 7.26 -9.41
C GLN A 6 -4.11 8.06 -9.14
N ASP A 7 -5.17 7.81 -9.91
CA ASP A 7 -6.45 8.49 -9.75
C ASP A 7 -7.07 8.23 -8.37
N LEU A 8 -6.95 7.00 -7.87
CA LEU A 8 -7.40 6.66 -6.52
C LEU A 8 -6.64 7.44 -5.45
N VAL A 9 -5.30 7.53 -5.55
CA VAL A 9 -4.49 8.32 -4.60
C VAL A 9 -4.86 9.80 -4.68
N LEU A 10 -5.00 10.37 -5.89
CA LEU A 10 -5.38 11.77 -6.07
C LEU A 10 -6.74 12.07 -5.40
N ARG A 11 -7.75 11.21 -5.63
CA ARG A 11 -9.07 11.35 -4.99
C ARG A 11 -9.01 11.22 -3.47
N ALA A 12 -8.31 10.20 -2.97
CA ALA A 12 -8.18 9.95 -1.53
C ALA A 12 -7.48 11.11 -0.79
N CYS A 13 -6.54 11.77 -1.46
CA CYS A 13 -5.77 12.86 -0.85
C CYS A 13 -6.36 14.26 -1.14
N GLY A 14 -7.30 14.38 -2.07
CA GLY A 14 -7.76 15.67 -2.59
C GLY A 14 -6.66 16.43 -3.35
N ALA A 15 -5.72 15.71 -3.98
CA ALA A 15 -4.58 16.28 -4.68
C ALA A 15 -4.89 16.51 -6.17
N SER A 16 -4.26 17.52 -6.77
CA SER A 16 -4.39 17.82 -8.21
C SER A 16 -3.35 17.07 -9.06
N SER A 17 -2.19 16.76 -8.48
CA SER A 17 -1.12 16.04 -9.14
C SER A 17 -0.37 15.16 -8.14
N LEU A 18 0.31 14.14 -8.66
CA LEU A 18 1.24 13.33 -7.89
C LEU A 18 2.49 13.03 -8.70
N ARG A 19 3.60 12.83 -7.99
CA ARG A 19 4.87 12.33 -8.54
C ARG A 19 5.36 11.16 -7.71
N VAL A 20 5.72 10.07 -8.39
CA VAL A 20 6.36 8.93 -7.72
C VAL A 20 7.74 9.35 -7.23
N GLY A 21 7.94 9.26 -5.91
CA GLY A 21 9.19 9.56 -5.23
C GLY A 21 10.03 8.31 -5.03
N ALA A 22 10.76 8.27 -3.91
CA ALA A 22 11.65 7.17 -3.59
C ALA A 22 10.88 5.87 -3.28
N LYS A 23 11.42 4.76 -3.76
CA LYS A 23 11.05 3.43 -3.26
C LYS A 23 11.68 3.23 -1.88
N ILE A 24 10.83 3.05 -0.88
CA ILE A 24 11.23 2.82 0.51
C ILE A 24 11.67 1.37 0.68
N GLN A 25 10.86 0.42 0.17
CA GLN A 25 11.14 -1.00 0.36
C GLN A 25 10.46 -1.87 -0.71
N THR A 26 11.10 -2.96 -1.12
CA THR A 26 10.47 -4.03 -1.90
C THR A 26 9.78 -5.02 -0.97
N LEU A 27 8.56 -5.43 -1.29
CA LEU A 27 7.81 -6.43 -0.53
C LEU A 27 8.38 -7.84 -0.73
N TRP A 28 7.96 -8.77 0.14
CA TRP A 28 8.47 -10.14 0.11
C TRP A 28 8.33 -10.80 -1.26
N SER A 29 9.38 -11.50 -1.68
CA SER A 29 9.42 -12.22 -2.96
C SER A 29 9.09 -11.33 -4.18
N GLY A 30 9.24 -10.02 -4.06
CA GLY A 30 8.94 -9.07 -5.14
C GLY A 30 7.45 -8.83 -5.38
N TYR A 31 6.58 -9.11 -4.40
CA TYR A 31 5.11 -8.97 -4.52
C TYR A 31 4.66 -7.50 -4.48
N GLY A 32 5.47 -6.58 -4.99
CA GLY A 32 5.22 -5.14 -4.95
C GLY A 32 6.22 -4.38 -4.08
N GLU A 33 5.81 -3.18 -3.65
CA GLU A 33 6.70 -2.19 -3.08
C GLU A 33 5.98 -1.20 -2.16
N ILE A 34 6.77 -0.55 -1.31
CA ILE A 34 6.39 0.61 -0.53
C ILE A 34 7.10 1.81 -1.16
N VAL A 35 6.33 2.80 -1.59
CA VAL A 35 6.84 3.99 -2.28
C VAL A 35 6.30 5.25 -1.63
N ARG A 36 7.12 6.30 -1.62
CA ARG A 36 6.67 7.64 -1.27
C ARG A 36 6.12 8.32 -2.52
N LEU A 37 4.94 8.92 -2.43
CA LEU A 37 4.38 9.78 -3.46
C LEU A 37 4.38 11.21 -2.97
N HIS A 38 4.85 12.13 -3.80
CA HIS A 38 4.74 13.56 -3.57
C HIS A 38 3.45 14.07 -4.20
N LEU A 39 2.73 14.93 -3.49
CA LEU A 39 1.43 15.43 -3.91
C LEU A 39 1.47 16.95 -4.06
N GLU A 40 0.65 17.49 -4.95
CA GLU A 40 0.42 18.92 -5.10
C GLU A 40 -1.09 19.24 -5.04
N GLY A 41 -1.42 20.48 -4.69
CA GLY A 41 -2.81 20.94 -4.64
C GLY A 41 -3.63 20.40 -3.46
N CYS A 42 -2.99 19.89 -2.40
CA CYS A 42 -3.63 19.48 -1.16
C CYS A 42 -2.76 19.82 0.06
N ASP A 43 -3.31 19.66 1.27
CA ASP A 43 -2.64 19.97 2.54
C ASP A 43 -1.58 18.95 2.96
N ARG A 44 -1.36 17.91 2.14
CA ARG A 44 -0.39 16.84 2.41
C ARG A 44 0.69 16.86 1.33
N PRO A 45 1.96 17.15 1.66
CA PRO A 45 3.02 17.21 0.64
C PRO A 45 3.45 15.82 0.15
N SER A 46 3.18 14.77 0.94
CA SER A 46 3.46 13.39 0.55
C SER A 46 2.60 12.38 1.29
N VAL A 47 2.54 11.18 0.72
CA VAL A 47 1.92 9.97 1.29
C VAL A 47 2.83 8.77 1.04
N VAL A 48 2.69 7.75 1.89
CA VAL A 48 3.33 6.45 1.69
C VAL A 48 2.31 5.48 1.14
N VAL A 49 2.63 4.85 0.01
CA VAL A 49 1.76 3.87 -0.63
C VAL A 49 2.41 2.50 -0.57
N LYS A 50 1.70 1.55 0.03
CA LYS A 50 2.01 0.13 -0.05
C LYS A 50 1.24 -0.45 -1.22
N HIS A 51 1.94 -0.76 -2.30
CA HIS A 51 1.39 -1.42 -3.48
C HIS A 51 1.78 -2.90 -3.46
N VAL A 52 0.80 -3.75 -3.19
CA VAL A 52 0.94 -5.20 -3.25
C VAL A 52 0.45 -5.68 -4.61
N LYS A 53 1.27 -6.49 -5.28
CA LYS A 53 0.92 -7.22 -6.48
C LYS A 53 1.17 -8.69 -6.24
N LEU A 54 0.09 -9.44 -6.05
CA LEU A 54 0.14 -10.89 -5.96
C LEU A 54 0.41 -11.43 -7.38
N PRO A 55 1.42 -12.27 -7.58
CA PRO A 55 1.53 -12.97 -8.86
C PRO A 55 0.32 -13.88 -9.01
N ALA A 56 -0.35 -13.80 -10.17
CA ALA A 56 -1.29 -14.83 -10.60
C ALA A 56 -0.56 -16.18 -10.44
N ALA A 57 -1.18 -17.10 -9.69
CA ALA A 57 -0.57 -18.33 -9.19
C ALA A 57 0.51 -18.85 -10.15
N ALA A 58 1.76 -18.80 -9.71
CA ALA A 58 2.86 -19.22 -10.55
C ALA A 58 2.65 -20.70 -10.92
N GLU A 59 2.42 -20.97 -12.20
CA GLU A 59 2.75 -22.26 -12.81
C GLU A 59 4.27 -22.43 -12.69
N HIS A 60 4.75 -22.83 -11.51
CA HIS A 60 6.12 -23.26 -11.34
C HIS A 60 6.23 -24.71 -11.83
N PRO A 61 7.03 -25.00 -12.86
CA PRO A 61 7.18 -26.35 -13.42
C PRO A 61 7.94 -27.33 -12.49
N VAL A 62 8.46 -26.84 -11.36
CA VAL A 62 9.24 -27.64 -10.40
C VAL A 62 8.64 -27.45 -9.01
N GLY A 63 7.65 -28.29 -8.71
CA GLY A 63 6.72 -28.18 -7.57
C GLY A 63 7.32 -28.43 -6.19
N TRP A 64 8.38 -27.72 -5.81
CA TRP A 64 9.03 -27.88 -4.49
C TRP A 64 8.90 -26.69 -3.55
N ASN A 65 8.23 -25.64 -4.00
CA ASN A 65 7.83 -24.47 -3.21
C ASN A 65 6.65 -23.91 -4.00
N THR A 66 5.43 -23.70 -3.49
CA THR A 66 5.09 -22.33 -3.06
C THR A 66 3.64 -22.14 -2.57
N ASP A 67 2.80 -23.16 -2.41
CA ASP A 67 1.36 -22.89 -2.13
C ASP A 67 1.11 -22.33 -0.71
N ARG A 68 1.73 -22.94 0.32
CA ARG A 68 1.58 -22.47 1.72
C ARG A 68 2.25 -21.11 1.96
N SER A 69 3.43 -20.89 1.40
CA SER A 69 4.16 -19.62 1.53
C SER A 69 3.45 -18.48 0.81
N HIS A 70 2.89 -18.75 -0.38
CA HIS A 70 2.07 -17.81 -1.11
C HIS A 70 0.77 -17.52 -0.33
N ALA A 71 0.00 -18.54 0.04
CA ALA A 71 -1.24 -18.40 0.80
C ALA A 71 -1.05 -17.63 2.10
N ARG A 72 0.06 -17.85 2.83
CA ARG A 72 0.38 -17.08 4.04
C ARG A 72 0.60 -15.60 3.73
N LYS A 73 1.29 -15.26 2.65
CA LYS A 73 1.53 -13.87 2.25
C LYS A 73 0.23 -13.20 1.83
N VAL A 74 -0.58 -13.87 0.99
CA VAL A 74 -1.92 -13.40 0.59
C VAL A 74 -2.76 -13.10 1.84
N ARG A 75 -2.86 -14.05 2.77
CA ARG A 75 -3.59 -13.86 4.02
C ARG A 75 -3.03 -12.70 4.85
N SER A 76 -1.71 -12.53 4.91
CA SER A 76 -1.08 -11.41 5.63
C SER A 76 -1.52 -10.06 5.07
N TYR A 77 -1.55 -9.91 3.74
CA TYR A 77 -1.98 -8.65 3.11
C TYR A 77 -3.48 -8.42 3.27
N GLN A 78 -4.30 -9.47 3.23
CA GLN A 78 -5.74 -9.38 3.51
C GLN A 78 -6.00 -8.90 4.95
N VAL A 79 -5.31 -9.50 5.93
CA VAL A 79 -5.44 -9.10 7.35
C VAL A 79 -5.01 -7.65 7.54
N GLU A 80 -3.88 -7.25 6.97
CA GLU A 80 -3.38 -5.88 7.08
C GLU A 80 -4.33 -4.86 6.44
N THR A 81 -4.83 -5.14 5.23
CA THR A 81 -5.78 -4.27 4.54
C THR A 81 -7.07 -4.12 5.35
N HIS A 82 -7.61 -5.24 5.85
CA HIS A 82 -8.79 -5.24 6.70
C HIS A 82 -8.56 -4.47 8.01
N TRP A 83 -7.36 -4.59 8.60
CA TRP A 83 -6.99 -3.83 9.79
C TRP A 83 -6.98 -2.32 9.50
N TYR A 84 -6.34 -1.89 8.41
CA TYR A 84 -6.31 -0.48 8.03
C TYR A 84 -7.70 0.09 7.70
N GLN A 85 -8.54 -0.67 7.01
CA GLN A 85 -9.91 -0.26 6.67
C GLN A 85 -10.82 -0.07 7.89
N ASN A 86 -10.67 -0.92 8.92
CA ASN A 86 -11.69 -1.04 9.98
C ASN A 86 -11.21 -0.64 11.38
N TYR A 87 -9.90 -0.63 11.63
CA TYR A 87 -9.35 -0.54 12.99
C TYR A 87 -8.21 0.48 13.17
N SER A 88 -7.66 1.07 12.11
CA SER A 88 -6.51 2.01 12.18
C SER A 88 -6.78 3.37 12.84
N THR A 89 -7.94 3.53 13.48
CA THR A 89 -8.41 4.78 14.08
C THR A 89 -8.23 4.83 15.60
N ASP A 90 -7.51 3.86 16.18
CA ASP A 90 -7.27 3.84 17.63
C ASP A 90 -6.46 5.08 18.06
N ARG A 91 -7.10 5.93 18.87
CA ARG A 91 -6.51 7.19 19.37
C ARG A 91 -5.51 6.99 20.50
N SER A 92 -5.41 5.78 21.05
CA SER A 92 -4.50 5.46 22.15
C SER A 92 -3.05 5.27 21.70
N CYS A 93 -2.81 5.07 20.39
CA CYS A 93 -1.48 4.91 19.81
C CYS A 93 -1.41 5.68 18.49
N ARG A 94 -0.31 6.41 18.22
CA ARG A 94 -0.16 7.08 16.93
C ARG A 94 0.18 6.05 15.84
N THR A 95 -0.80 5.78 15.00
CA THR A 95 -0.64 5.06 13.74
C THR A 95 -0.75 6.04 12.56
N PRO A 96 -0.14 5.76 11.40
CA PRO A 96 -0.36 6.57 10.21
C PRO A 96 -1.86 6.62 9.90
N VAL A 97 -2.38 7.81 9.57
CA VAL A 97 -3.76 7.91 9.08
C VAL A 97 -3.89 7.09 7.79
N CYS A 98 -4.83 6.14 7.79
CA CYS A 98 -5.23 5.43 6.58
C CYS A 98 -6.15 6.32 5.76
N LEU A 99 -5.68 6.75 4.58
CA LEU A 99 -6.46 7.59 3.66
C LEU A 99 -7.34 6.74 2.74
N GLU A 100 -6.81 5.61 2.29
CA GLU A 100 -7.53 4.64 1.48
C GLU A 100 -6.87 3.27 1.58
N ALA A 101 -7.66 2.22 1.56
CA ALA A 101 -7.18 0.85 1.54
C ALA A 101 -8.14 -0.01 0.71
N CYS A 102 -7.67 -0.54 -0.41
CA CYS A 102 -8.50 -1.28 -1.35
C CYS A 102 -7.77 -2.48 -1.94
N SER A 103 -8.54 -3.53 -2.24
CA SER A 103 -8.08 -4.68 -3.01
C SER A 103 -8.89 -4.79 -4.30
N GLN A 104 -8.21 -4.90 -5.44
CA GLN A 104 -8.81 -5.10 -6.75
C GLN A 104 -8.08 -6.22 -7.49
N GLY A 105 -8.76 -7.36 -7.65
CA GLY A 105 -8.15 -8.57 -8.22
C GLY A 105 -6.93 -9.00 -7.41
N ASP A 106 -5.79 -9.16 -8.10
CA ASP A 106 -4.52 -9.58 -7.50
C ASP A 106 -3.69 -8.42 -6.95
N GLU A 107 -4.25 -7.21 -6.92
CA GLU A 107 -3.56 -6.01 -6.45
C GLU A 107 -4.24 -5.46 -5.19
N THR A 108 -3.42 -4.90 -4.31
CA THR A 108 -3.90 -4.23 -3.11
C THR A 108 -3.10 -2.95 -2.92
N LEU A 109 -3.80 -1.88 -2.61
CA LEU A 109 -3.22 -0.56 -2.38
C LEU A 109 -3.62 -0.09 -0.99
N ILE A 110 -2.63 0.33 -0.20
CA ILE A 110 -2.86 0.99 1.09
C ILE A 110 -2.15 2.34 1.03
N VAL A 111 -2.91 3.42 1.20
CA VAL A 111 -2.45 4.81 1.13
C VAL A 111 -2.44 5.36 2.56
N LEU A 112 -1.25 5.71 3.04
CA LEU A 112 -1.00 6.09 4.42
C LEU A 112 -0.38 7.49 4.51
N GLU A 113 -0.63 8.17 5.62
CA GLU A 113 0.11 9.36 6.05
C GLU A 113 1.63 9.12 6.02
N ASP A 114 2.38 10.11 5.54
CA ASP A 114 3.83 10.10 5.59
C ASP A 114 4.33 10.62 6.93
N LEU A 115 4.69 9.70 7.83
CA LEU A 115 5.13 10.04 9.18
C LEU A 115 6.46 10.82 9.21
N ASP A 116 7.30 10.72 8.17
CA ASP A 116 8.55 11.51 8.10
C ASP A 116 8.26 13.01 8.03
N VAL A 117 7.15 13.39 7.39
CA VAL A 117 6.72 14.80 7.30
C VAL A 117 5.87 15.19 8.50
N ALA A 118 5.07 14.27 9.03
CA ALA A 118 4.18 14.54 10.14
C ALA A 118 4.93 14.78 11.47
N GLY A 119 6.20 14.37 11.55
CA GLY A 119 7.08 14.55 12.70
C GLY A 119 6.77 13.60 13.86
N PRO A 120 7.71 13.41 14.80
CA PRO A 120 7.44 12.71 16.05
C PRO A 120 6.38 13.48 16.87
N VAL A 121 5.51 12.73 17.56
CA VAL A 121 4.67 13.26 18.65
C VAL A 121 5.47 13.50 19.91
#